data_AF-A0A7S3ME69-F1
#
_entry.id   AF-A0A7S3ME69-F1
#
_cell.length_a   1.000
_cell.length_b   1.000
_cell.length_c   1.000
_cell.angle_alpha   90.00
_cell.angle_beta   90.00
_cell.angle_gamma   90.00
#
_symmetry.space_group_name_H-M   'P 1'
#
loop_
_entity.id
_entity.type
_entity.pdbx_description
1 polymer ?
#
loop_
_entity_poly.entity_id
_entity_poly.type
_entity_poly.pdbx_seq_one_letter_code
_entity_poly.pdbx_strand_id
1 'polypeptide(L)'
;SIPMIFEINTVLWFNELYVTSDVPEAKDLETPLEVGSFAWNWMEPPLGQASFFLLCMQYARSQMQNLGIKPYTEHFRHKRAARMVATFPQYNRYVLESFSEGDPLSGAPVNR
;
A
#
# COMPACT_ATOMS: atom_id res chain seq x y z
N SER A 1 4.11 -1.30 22.22
CA SER A 1 5.34 -1.62 21.45
C SER A 1 6.19 -0.38 21.43
N ILE A 2 7.46 -0.48 21.84
CA ILE A 2 8.43 0.63 21.68
C ILE A 2 9.05 0.47 20.29
N PRO A 3 8.97 1.48 19.40
CA PRO A 3 9.56 1.41 18.08
C PRO A 3 11.09 1.17 18.12
N MET A 4 11.60 0.35 17.20
CA MET A 4 13.03 -0.01 17.13
C MET A 4 13.96 1.19 16.90
N ILE A 5 13.41 2.33 16.45
CA ILE A 5 14.15 3.60 16.27
C ILE A 5 14.54 4.27 17.60
N PHE A 6 14.04 3.78 18.73
CA PHE A 6 14.39 4.28 20.07
C PHE A 6 15.46 3.42 20.77
N GLU A 7 16.00 2.42 20.06
CA GLU A 7 17.05 1.54 20.57
C GLU A 7 18.38 1.87 19.88
N ILE A 8 19.40 2.16 20.69
CA ILE A 8 20.66 2.73 20.23
C ILE A 8 21.44 1.79 19.30
N ASN A 9 21.49 0.49 19.59
CA ASN A 9 22.28 -0.45 18.79
C ASN A 9 21.69 -0.61 17.38
N THR A 10 20.37 -0.63 17.27
CA THR A 10 19.64 -0.72 16.01
C THR A 10 19.84 0.54 15.17
N VAL A 11 19.79 1.71 15.80
CA VAL A 11 20.00 3.01 15.15
C VAL A 11 21.45 3.16 14.66
N LEU A 12 22.43 2.78 15.48
CA LEU A 12 23.85 2.81 15.09
C LEU A 12 24.13 1.82 13.95
N TRP A 13 23.62 0.58 14.03
CA TRP A 13 23.75 -0.42 12.98
C TRP A 13 23.17 0.05 11.64
N PHE A 14 21.98 0.68 11.67
CA PHE A 14 21.37 1.22 10.46
C PHE A 14 22.15 2.42 9.91
N ASN A 15 22.68 3.27 10.81
CA ASN A 15 23.50 4.40 10.42
C ASN A 15 24.79 3.95 9.72
N GLU A 16 25.49 2.95 10.26
CA GLU A 16 26.74 2.42 9.67
C GLU A 16 26.53 1.82 8.27
N LEU A 17 25.39 1.19 8.01
CA LEU A 17 25.13 0.49 6.75
C LEU A 17 24.48 1.35 5.65
N TYR A 18 23.63 2.31 6.01
CA TYR A 18 22.76 2.99 5.04
C TYR A 18 22.85 4.51 5.04
N VAL A 19 23.03 5.13 6.21
CA VAL A 19 22.89 6.60 6.35
C VAL A 19 24.25 7.28 6.36
N THR A 20 25.23 6.72 7.07
CA THR A 20 26.60 7.21 7.22
C THR A 20 26.68 8.65 7.77
N SER A 21 25.72 9.05 8.61
CA SER A 21 25.70 10.36 9.28
C SER A 21 26.65 10.39 10.47
N ASP A 22 27.18 11.57 10.78
CA ASP A 22 28.02 11.79 11.97
C ASP A 22 27.27 11.37 13.24
N VAL A 23 27.93 10.53 14.05
CA VAL A 23 27.37 10.03 15.32
C VAL A 23 27.56 11.11 16.39
N PRO A 24 26.49 11.54 17.09
CA PRO A 24 26.58 12.50 18.19
C PRO A 24 27.48 12.00 19.33
N GLU A 25 27.93 12.93 20.18
CA GLU A 25 28.68 12.56 21.39
C GLU A 25 27.84 11.64 22.29
N ALA A 26 28.49 10.69 22.97
CA ALA A 26 27.82 9.66 23.76
C ALA A 26 26.89 10.21 24.87
N LYS A 27 27.11 11.45 25.30
CA LYS A 27 26.27 12.16 26.28
C LYS A 27 24.87 12.48 25.75
N ASP A 28 24.73 12.65 24.44
CA ASP A 28 23.47 13.00 23.77
C ASP A 28 22.76 11.76 23.19
N LEU A 29 23.10 10.55 23.68
CA LEU A 29 22.49 9.28 23.27
C LEU A 29 22.01 8.45 24.47
N GLU A 30 21.91 9.07 25.66
CA GLU A 30 21.63 8.36 26.91
C GLU A 30 20.14 8.04 27.06
N THR A 31 19.26 8.88 26.52
CA THR A 31 17.82 8.67 26.58
C THR A 31 17.26 8.13 25.26
N PRO A 32 16.23 7.28 25.32
CA PRO A 32 15.55 6.81 24.11
C PRO A 32 15.06 7.96 23.21
N LEU A 33 14.63 9.08 23.80
CA LEU A 33 14.15 10.25 23.05
C LEU A 33 15.27 10.94 22.27
N GLU A 34 16.48 10.99 22.80
CA GLU A 34 17.64 11.55 22.10
C GLU A 34 18.08 10.63 20.95
N VAL A 35 18.11 9.31 21.19
CA VAL A 35 18.34 8.30 20.12
C VAL A 35 17.31 8.45 19.00
N GLY A 36 16.04 8.65 19.36
CA GLY A 36 14.96 8.90 18.39
C GLY A 36 15.11 10.23 17.66
N SER A 37 15.60 11.28 18.32
CA SER A 37 15.87 12.59 17.69
C SER A 37 17.01 12.49 16.68
N PHE A 38 18.08 11.77 17.00
CA PHE A 38 19.15 11.46 16.05
C PHE A 38 18.62 10.68 14.84
N ALA A 39 17.83 9.62 15.09
CA ALA A 39 17.24 8.83 14.02
C ALA A 39 16.33 9.67 13.11
N TRP A 40 15.59 10.62 13.70
CA TRP A 40 14.68 11.50 12.96
C TRP A 40 15.39 12.39 11.94
N ASN A 41 16.57 12.94 12.28
CA ASN A 41 17.30 13.88 11.43
C ASN A 41 17.56 13.37 10.01
N TRP A 42 17.86 12.08 9.87
CA TRP A 42 18.07 11.46 8.55
C TRP A 42 16.85 10.73 8.00
N MET A 43 15.82 10.46 8.81
CA MET A 43 14.56 9.89 8.35
C MET A 43 13.58 10.92 7.79
N GLU A 44 13.71 12.19 8.16
CA GLU A 44 12.79 13.26 7.76
C GLU A 44 12.62 13.39 6.23
N PRO A 45 13.70 13.46 5.40
CA PRO A 45 13.53 13.65 3.96
C PRO A 45 12.88 12.45 3.24
N PRO A 46 13.30 11.18 3.48
CA PRO A 46 12.65 10.02 2.87
C PRO A 46 11.19 9.86 3.28
N LEU A 47 10.85 10.11 4.55
CA LEU A 47 9.47 10.05 5.03
C LEU A 47 8.59 11.11 4.39
N GLY A 48 9.10 12.32 4.20
CA GLY A 48 8.41 13.39 3.48
C GLY A 48 8.09 12.99 2.04
N GLN A 49 9.07 12.46 1.31
CA GLN A 49 8.89 12.01 -0.06
C GLN A 49 7.91 10.84 -0.18
N ALA A 50 8.01 9.85 0.71
CA ALA A 50 7.10 8.71 0.73
C ALA A 50 5.66 9.16 1.03
N SER A 51 5.48 10.07 1.98
CA SER A 51 4.18 10.62 2.34
C SER A 51 3.56 11.40 1.19
N PHE A 52 4.34 12.26 0.53
CA PHE A 52 3.88 13.00 -0.64
C PHE A 52 3.51 12.07 -1.79
N PHE A 53 4.32 11.04 -2.06
CA PHE A 53 4.02 10.03 -3.07
C PHE A 53 2.71 9.28 -2.78
N LEU A 54 2.51 8.84 -1.54
CA LEU A 54 1.25 8.22 -1.10
C LEU A 54 0.07 9.17 -1.27
N LEU A 55 0.24 10.46 -0.94
CA LEU A 55 -0.79 11.48 -1.11
C LEU A 55 -1.13 11.69 -2.59
N CYS A 56 -0.13 11.75 -3.48
CA CYS A 56 -0.34 11.81 -4.92
C CYS A 56 -1.09 10.57 -5.45
N MET A 57 -0.76 9.37 -4.97
CA MET A 57 -1.48 8.15 -5.36
C MET A 57 -2.92 8.14 -4.85
N GLN A 58 -3.16 8.59 -3.61
CA GLN A 58 -4.51 8.73 -3.06
C GLN A 58 -5.33 9.74 -3.87
N TYR A 59 -4.72 10.87 -4.22
CA TYR A 59 -5.34 11.88 -5.06
C TYR A 59 -5.65 11.32 -6.46
N ALA A 60 -4.68 10.66 -7.11
CA ALA A 60 -4.89 10.02 -8.41
C ALA A 60 -6.02 8.98 -8.36
N ARG A 61 -6.06 8.15 -7.31
CA ARG A 61 -7.16 7.20 -7.09
C ARG A 61 -8.51 7.90 -6.94
N SER A 62 -8.57 8.97 -6.17
CA SER A 62 -9.79 9.78 -5.98
C SER A 62 -10.25 10.41 -7.29
N GLN A 63 -9.33 10.98 -8.08
CA GLN A 63 -9.65 11.53 -9.41
C GLN A 63 -10.15 10.46 -10.38
N MET A 64 -9.55 9.26 -10.40
CA MET A 64 -10.03 8.15 -11.22
C MET A 64 -11.47 7.73 -10.84
N GLN A 65 -11.78 7.69 -9.54
CA GLN A 65 -13.13 7.38 -9.06
C GLN A 65 -14.12 8.48 -9.43
N ASN A 66 -13.76 9.75 -9.31
CA ASN A 66 -14.61 10.89 -9.68
C ASN A 66 -14.87 10.95 -11.19
N LEU A 67 -13.89 10.57 -12.01
CA LEU A 67 -14.04 10.45 -13.47
C LEU A 67 -14.81 9.20 -13.89
N GLY A 68 -15.25 8.35 -12.96
CA GLY A 68 -15.98 7.11 -13.23
C GLY A 68 -15.13 6.01 -13.88
N ILE A 69 -13.82 6.21 -14.01
CA ILE A 69 -12.91 5.21 -14.57
C ILE A 69 -12.70 4.16 -13.49
N LYS A 70 -13.28 2.97 -13.70
CA LYS A 70 -13.07 1.78 -12.87
C LYS A 70 -12.12 0.80 -13.57
N PRO A 71 -10.83 1.12 -13.73
CA PRO A 71 -9.93 0.34 -14.58
C PRO A 71 -9.73 -1.09 -14.04
N TYR A 72 -9.69 -1.23 -12.71
CA TYR A 72 -9.49 -2.52 -12.07
C TYR A 72 -10.76 -3.39 -12.07
N THR A 73 -11.95 -2.81 -11.97
CA THR A 73 -13.19 -3.57 -11.86
C THR A 73 -13.53 -4.29 -13.18
N GLU A 74 -13.39 -3.62 -14.32
CA GLU A 74 -13.73 -4.22 -15.63
C GLU A 74 -12.73 -5.30 -16.05
N HIS A 75 -11.42 -5.07 -15.87
CA HIS A 75 -10.42 -6.10 -16.20
C HIS A 75 -10.61 -7.37 -15.36
N PHE A 76 -10.91 -7.22 -14.06
CA PHE A 76 -11.19 -8.37 -13.19
C PHE A 76 -12.52 -9.05 -13.53
N ARG A 77 -13.56 -8.30 -13.92
CA ARG A 77 -14.85 -8.86 -14.39
C ARG A 77 -14.65 -9.73 -15.61
N HIS A 78 -13.96 -9.24 -16.64
CA HIS A 78 -13.71 -10.02 -17.85
C HIS A 78 -12.84 -11.27 -17.59
N LYS A 79 -11.80 -11.17 -16.75
CA LYS A 79 -11.01 -12.35 -16.36
C LYS A 79 -11.85 -13.39 -15.61
N ARG A 80 -12.77 -12.95 -14.73
CA ARG A 80 -13.67 -13.85 -14.01
C ARG A 80 -14.69 -14.50 -14.95
N ALA A 81 -15.27 -13.72 -15.87
CA ALA A 81 -16.18 -14.22 -16.89
C ALA A 81 -15.51 -15.29 -17.77
N ALA A 82 -14.29 -15.01 -18.26
CA ALA A 82 -13.51 -15.97 -19.05
C ALA A 82 -13.22 -17.27 -18.27
N ARG A 83 -12.93 -17.17 -16.97
CA ARG A 83 -12.73 -18.35 -16.10
C ARG A 83 -14.02 -19.16 -15.93
N MET A 84 -15.16 -18.49 -15.77
CA MET A 84 -16.47 -19.17 -15.66
C MET A 84 -16.82 -19.93 -16.94
N VAL A 85 -16.63 -19.31 -18.10
CA VAL A 85 -16.84 -19.96 -19.41
C VAL A 85 -15.94 -21.18 -19.58
N ALA A 86 -14.66 -21.07 -19.17
CA ALA A 86 -13.73 -22.19 -19.23
C ALA A 86 -14.11 -23.34 -18.27
N THR A 87 -14.68 -23.02 -17.11
CA THR A 87 -15.09 -24.02 -16.11
C THR A 87 -16.39 -24.74 -16.52
N PHE A 88 -17.31 -24.04 -17.19
CA PHE A 88 -18.63 -24.55 -17.53
C PHE A 88 -18.92 -24.45 -19.04
N PRO A 89 -18.18 -25.19 -19.89
CA PRO A 89 -18.32 -25.12 -21.34
C PRO A 89 -19.67 -25.64 -21.86
N GLN A 90 -20.43 -26.37 -21.04
CA GLN A 90 -21.73 -26.95 -21.40
C GLN A 90 -22.87 -25.93 -21.52
N TYR A 91 -22.70 -24.71 -21.00
CA TYR A 91 -23.73 -23.66 -21.08
C TYR A 91 -23.39 -22.62 -22.15
N ASN A 92 -24.39 -21.85 -22.55
CA ASN A 92 -24.19 -20.77 -23.52
C ASN A 92 -23.23 -19.71 -22.98
N ARG A 93 -22.13 -19.52 -23.69
CA ARG A 93 -21.08 -18.56 -23.39
C ARG A 93 -21.60 -17.15 -23.13
N TYR A 94 -22.51 -16.65 -23.98
CA TYR A 94 -23.04 -15.29 -23.85
C TYR A 94 -23.82 -15.10 -22.54
N VAL A 95 -24.59 -16.11 -22.14
CA VAL A 95 -25.37 -16.07 -20.89
C VAL A 95 -24.44 -16.11 -19.68
N LEU A 96 -23.40 -16.94 -19.71
CA LEU A 96 -22.40 -17.05 -18.64
C LEU A 96 -21.56 -15.78 -18.49
N GLU A 97 -21.15 -15.16 -19.61
CA GLU A 97 -20.41 -13.89 -19.60
C GLU A 97 -21.27 -12.77 -19.01
N SER A 98 -22.50 -12.57 -19.51
CA SER A 98 -23.41 -11.55 -18.97
C SER A 98 -23.79 -11.79 -17.51
N PHE A 99 -23.96 -13.05 -17.09
CA PHE A 99 -24.21 -13.38 -15.68
C PHE A 99 -23.01 -13.05 -14.79
N SER A 100 -21.79 -13.43 -15.22
CA SER A 100 -20.57 -13.17 -14.45
C SER A 100 -20.21 -11.68 -14.40
N GLU A 101 -20.57 -10.91 -15.41
CA GLU A 101 -20.37 -9.45 -15.43
C GLU A 101 -21.41 -8.70 -14.57
N GLY A 102 -22.63 -9.23 -14.45
CA GLY A 102 -23.70 -8.69 -13.61
C GLY A 102 -23.57 -9.00 -12.12
N ASP A 103 -22.83 -10.06 -11.75
CA ASP A 103 -22.60 -10.43 -10.35
C ASP A 103 -21.61 -9.47 -9.67
N PRO A 104 -21.98 -8.79 -8.57
CA PRO A 104 -21.08 -7.88 -7.87
C PRO A 104 -19.86 -8.61 -7.27
N LEU A 105 -18.67 -8.01 -7.39
CA LEU A 105 -17.40 -8.58 -6.87
C LEU A 105 -17.35 -8.64 -5.33
N SER A 106 -18.05 -7.72 -4.69
CA SER A 106 -18.43 -7.85 -3.29
C SER A 106 -19.65 -8.75 -3.28
N GLY A 107 -19.62 -9.87 -2.55
CA GLY A 107 -20.79 -10.72 -2.30
C GLY A 107 -21.85 -9.98 -1.48
N ALA A 108 -22.24 -8.78 -1.90
CA ALA A 108 -23.27 -7.97 -1.33
C ALA A 108 -24.60 -8.71 -1.50
N PRO A 109 -25.44 -8.72 -0.46
CA PRO A 109 -26.68 -9.46 -0.49
C PRO A 109 -27.53 -8.95 -1.65
N VAL A 110 -28.02 -9.90 -2.45
CA VAL A 110 -29.07 -9.67 -3.42
C VAL A 110 -30.29 -9.20 -2.64
N ASN A 111 -30.52 -7.88 -2.59
CA ASN A 111 -31.80 -7.35 -2.17
C ASN A 111 -32.80 -7.70 -3.28
N ARG A 112 -33.68 -8.65 -2.95
CA ARG A 112 -34.91 -8.93 -3.70
C ARG A 112 -35.87 -7.76 -3.61
#